data_AF-A0A3M6TT73-F1
#
_entry.id   AF-A0A3M6TT73-F1
#
_cell.length_a   1.000
_cell.length_b   1.000
_cell.length_c   1.000
_cell.angle_alpha   90.00
_cell.angle_beta   90.00
_cell.angle_gamma   90.00
#
_symmetry.space_group_name_H-M   'P 1'
#
loop_
_entity.id
_entity.type
_entity.pdbx_description
1 polymer ?
#
loop_
_entity_poly.entity_id
_entity_poly.type
_entity_poly.pdbx_seq_one_letter_code
_entity_poly.pdbx_strand_id
1 'polypeptide(L)'
;MLDLWPLSVFYRVYFGTMKFKERFAFCICIVLLVIPFIWLRMRAADEKHPLLFSVSSQNSRFLADETDYNGIDHSHVDIQQSEEGTNHLKTNRKDVDRSLEKRSAPTVTNHEDKDGEKKVEKNIGKNNDIDYEFDDPWSIWENMVKSRQITSPDDVDGVNMILEGMMYKPIVAANVGVRGTQYPRDFIVEGTPYAGFDRHNGEIAAFHLDRILGFYRAPPVVGRKINLEDEIEPIGDKRLLDTFFKKDGNTCFYGQCYYCNKKNAACANGTIMEGSVTLWLPKGWNLGKWAHPWIRAYSGARKALWETDNNYCKNKVLNKPPYNFGPRLLDLLDTALFDFLIGNADRHHYETFKDEGDTGMPLHLDNAKSFGDPYRDEMTILAPIYQCCRLRLSTWNRFQSIARGKMSLSELLRKATENDPVSPVLSDPHFKAIDRRLKIIVNTVNKCLEDHGEERVLIIEDMV
;
A
#
# COMPACT_ATOMS: atom_id res chain seq x y z
N MET A 1 -4.93 22.76 -43.77
CA MET A 1 -3.68 22.07 -44.14
C MET A 1 -2.65 22.41 -43.07
N LEU A 2 -1.76 21.48 -42.72
CA LEU A 2 -0.69 21.69 -41.73
C LEU A 2 0.64 21.36 -42.40
N ASP A 3 1.61 22.25 -42.32
CA ASP A 3 2.84 22.17 -43.11
C ASP A 3 3.84 21.16 -42.54
N LEU A 4 3.97 20.02 -43.24
CA LEU A 4 4.99 18.98 -42.98
C LEU A 4 6.41 19.39 -43.43
N TRP A 5 6.72 20.69 -43.33
CA TRP A 5 7.88 21.29 -43.99
C TRP A 5 9.24 20.81 -43.44
N PRO A 6 9.46 20.67 -42.11
CA PRO A 6 10.78 20.28 -41.57
C PRO A 6 11.24 18.89 -42.04
N LEU A 7 10.34 17.90 -42.03
CA LEU A 7 10.62 16.52 -42.45
C LEU A 7 10.86 16.42 -43.97
N SER A 8 10.11 17.20 -44.76
CA SER A 8 10.27 17.25 -46.22
C SER A 8 11.66 17.69 -46.66
N VAL A 9 12.25 18.69 -45.98
CA VAL A 9 13.59 19.19 -46.30
C VAL A 9 14.65 18.18 -45.86
N PHE A 10 14.57 17.65 -44.63
CA PHE A 10 15.53 16.68 -44.10
C PHE A 10 15.62 15.42 -44.98
N TYR A 11 14.48 14.89 -45.44
CA TYR A 11 14.45 13.71 -46.31
C TYR A 11 15.08 13.98 -47.69
N ARG A 12 14.82 15.15 -48.30
CA ARG A 12 15.38 15.50 -49.62
C ARG A 12 16.89 15.75 -49.56
N VAL A 13 17.40 16.40 -48.52
CA VAL A 13 18.81 16.76 -48.40
C VAL A 13 19.69 15.56 -48.04
N TYR A 14 19.28 14.74 -47.06
CA TYR A 14 20.09 13.62 -46.56
C TYR A 14 19.73 12.27 -47.19
N PHE A 15 18.46 11.85 -47.14
CA PHE A 15 18.08 10.53 -47.63
C PHE A 15 18.07 10.43 -49.16
N GLY A 16 17.69 11.51 -49.85
CA GLY A 16 17.50 11.52 -51.31
C GLY A 16 18.69 10.96 -52.11
N THR A 17 19.91 11.29 -51.70
CA THR A 17 21.17 10.94 -52.39
C THR A 17 21.81 9.63 -51.91
N MET A 18 21.49 9.16 -50.70
CA MET A 18 22.07 7.94 -50.12
C MET A 18 21.64 6.68 -50.89
N LYS A 19 22.60 5.78 -51.15
CA LYS A 19 22.36 4.46 -51.75
C LYS A 19 21.64 3.54 -50.76
N PHE A 20 20.96 2.51 -51.27
CA PHE A 20 20.13 1.60 -50.45
C PHE A 20 20.88 1.01 -49.24
N LYS A 21 22.15 0.58 -49.42
CA LYS A 21 22.98 0.03 -48.33
C LYS A 21 23.26 1.05 -47.22
N GLU A 22 23.45 2.32 -47.56
CA GLU A 22 23.72 3.41 -46.62
C GLU A 22 22.45 3.76 -45.82
N ARG A 23 21.28 3.80 -46.49
CA ARG A 23 19.98 3.98 -45.81
C ARG A 23 19.67 2.83 -44.84
N PHE A 24 19.97 1.60 -45.24
CA PHE A 24 19.79 0.40 -44.40
C PHE A 24 20.70 0.45 -43.17
N ALA A 25 21.98 0.78 -43.34
CA ALA A 25 22.92 0.99 -42.24
C ALA A 25 22.46 2.09 -41.27
N PHE A 26 21.99 3.23 -41.78
CA PHE A 26 21.48 4.32 -40.94
C PHE A 26 20.24 3.92 -40.12
N CYS A 27 19.31 3.17 -40.72
CA CYS A 27 18.15 2.64 -39.98
C CYS A 27 18.59 1.64 -38.89
N ILE A 28 19.58 0.79 -39.18
CA ILE A 28 20.19 -0.10 -38.17
C ILE A 28 20.85 0.70 -37.05
N CYS A 29 21.57 1.79 -37.35
CA CYS A 29 22.14 2.67 -36.32
C CYS A 29 21.06 3.30 -35.42
N ILE A 30 19.91 3.72 -35.97
CA ILE A 30 18.79 4.20 -35.13
C ILE A 30 18.25 3.08 -34.24
N VAL A 31 18.05 1.87 -34.78
CA VAL A 31 17.56 0.72 -34.03
C VAL A 31 18.54 0.27 -32.94
N LEU A 32 19.85 0.34 -33.18
CA LEU A 32 20.89 -0.10 -32.24
C LEU A 32 21.39 0.98 -31.26
N LEU A 33 21.15 2.26 -31.52
CA LEU A 33 21.62 3.36 -30.65
C LEU A 33 20.48 4.13 -30.00
N VAL A 34 19.41 4.46 -30.75
CA VAL A 34 18.34 5.32 -30.25
C VAL A 34 17.29 4.52 -29.47
N ILE A 35 16.94 3.30 -29.92
CA ILE A 35 15.96 2.47 -29.19
C ILE A 35 16.51 2.05 -27.81
N PRO A 36 17.77 1.58 -27.65
CA PRO A 36 18.32 1.32 -26.32
C PRO A 36 18.36 2.57 -25.44
N PHE A 37 18.70 3.74 -25.98
CA PHE A 37 18.72 5.00 -25.21
C PHE A 37 17.32 5.42 -24.72
N ILE A 38 16.29 5.25 -25.56
CA ILE A 38 14.88 5.46 -25.15
C ILE A 38 14.46 4.44 -24.09
N TRP A 39 14.84 3.16 -24.25
CA TRP A 39 14.53 2.09 -23.30
C TRP A 39 15.20 2.31 -21.93
N LEU A 40 16.48 2.69 -21.90
CA LEU A 40 17.21 3.14 -20.70
C LEU A 40 16.49 4.31 -20.02
N ARG A 41 16.08 5.32 -20.79
CA ARG A 41 15.38 6.50 -20.24
C ARG A 41 13.97 6.19 -19.71
N MET A 42 13.31 5.16 -20.23
CA MET A 42 12.07 4.64 -19.66
C MET A 42 12.32 3.86 -18.36
N ARG A 43 13.39 3.06 -18.30
CA ARG A 43 13.75 2.24 -17.14
C ARG A 43 14.11 3.07 -15.91
N ALA A 44 14.71 4.26 -16.10
CA ALA A 44 15.09 5.19 -15.04
C ALA A 44 13.92 5.96 -14.37
N ALA A 45 12.66 5.58 -14.61
CA ALA A 45 11.48 6.28 -14.09
C ALA A 45 10.67 5.49 -13.01
N ASP A 46 10.96 4.20 -12.82
CA ASP A 46 10.11 3.28 -12.02
C ASP A 46 10.60 3.01 -10.59
N GLU A 47 11.75 3.55 -10.16
CA GLU A 47 12.24 3.39 -8.78
C GLU A 47 11.43 4.25 -7.79
N LYS A 48 10.47 3.62 -7.10
CA LYS A 48 9.78 4.18 -5.92
C LYS A 48 9.53 3.11 -4.87
N HIS A 49 10.14 3.28 -3.70
CA HIS A 49 9.82 2.50 -2.50
C HIS A 49 8.88 3.29 -1.57
N PRO A 50 8.05 2.61 -0.76
CA PRO A 50 7.31 3.23 0.35
C PRO A 50 8.26 3.74 1.44
N LEU A 51 7.72 4.49 2.41
CA LEU A 51 8.43 4.84 3.64
C LEU A 51 8.76 3.57 4.44
N LEU A 52 10.04 3.40 4.79
CA LEU A 52 10.48 2.40 5.77
C LEU A 52 10.51 3.03 7.17
N PHE A 53 9.64 2.54 8.03
CA PHE A 53 9.78 2.62 9.48
C PHE A 53 9.97 1.21 10.00
N SER A 54 11.14 0.90 10.55
CA SER A 54 11.34 -0.36 11.27
C SER A 54 11.01 -0.17 12.75
N VAL A 55 10.57 -1.25 13.39
CA VAL A 55 10.26 -1.33 14.81
C VAL A 55 10.96 -2.56 15.39
N SER A 56 11.73 -2.39 16.45
CA SER A 56 12.48 -3.50 17.07
C SER A 56 11.58 -4.40 17.92
N SER A 57 11.77 -5.71 17.78
CA SER A 57 11.44 -6.69 18.82
C SER A 57 12.68 -6.94 19.70
N GLN A 58 12.52 -6.90 21.02
CA GLN A 58 13.62 -7.06 21.98
C GLN A 58 14.08 -8.52 22.17
N ASN A 59 14.47 -9.19 21.08
CA ASN A 59 15.26 -10.43 21.15
C ASN A 59 16.12 -10.73 19.90
N SER A 60 16.15 -9.85 18.91
CA SER A 60 16.92 -10.04 17.67
C SER A 60 18.30 -9.36 17.75
N ARG A 61 19.31 -10.06 18.27
CA ARG A 61 20.73 -9.65 18.17
C ARG A 61 21.26 -9.84 16.75
N PHE A 62 20.85 -8.99 15.82
CA PHE A 62 21.53 -8.87 14.53
C PHE A 62 22.69 -7.89 14.64
N LEU A 63 23.89 -8.38 14.31
CA LEU A 63 25.02 -7.54 13.97
C LEU A 63 24.66 -6.76 12.69
N ALA A 64 25.09 -5.51 12.61
CA ALA A 64 25.08 -4.78 11.34
C ALA A 64 26.15 -5.40 10.44
N ASP A 65 25.73 -6.27 9.52
CA ASP A 65 26.58 -6.93 8.52
C ASP A 65 26.09 -6.55 7.12
N GLU A 66 27.02 -6.25 6.22
CA GLU A 66 26.76 -5.59 4.93
C GLU A 66 26.24 -6.60 3.88
N THR A 67 25.00 -7.09 4.06
CA THR A 67 24.38 -8.06 3.14
C THR A 67 23.06 -7.60 2.55
N ASP A 68 23.09 -7.42 1.22
CA ASP A 68 21.93 -7.18 0.35
C ASP A 68 20.85 -8.27 0.52
N TYR A 69 19.60 -7.84 0.70
CA TYR A 69 18.41 -8.68 0.71
C TYR A 69 17.27 -8.16 -0.18
N ASN A 70 17.60 -7.56 -1.32
CA ASN A 70 16.72 -7.49 -2.49
C ASN A 70 17.55 -7.42 -3.79
N GLY A 71 18.21 -8.53 -4.12
CA GLY A 71 19.02 -8.71 -5.33
C GLY A 71 18.23 -8.65 -6.65
N ILE A 72 17.78 -7.45 -7.02
CA ILE A 72 17.74 -7.01 -8.42
C ILE A 72 19.04 -6.25 -8.66
N ASP A 73 19.75 -6.61 -9.72
CA ASP A 73 21.03 -6.03 -10.10
C ASP A 73 20.88 -4.56 -10.55
N HIS A 74 21.12 -3.62 -9.63
CA HIS A 74 21.30 -2.19 -9.90
C HIS A 74 22.80 -1.85 -10.03
N SER A 75 23.53 -2.57 -10.89
CA SER A 75 24.96 -2.33 -11.16
C SER A 75 25.23 -0.99 -11.87
N HIS A 76 25.61 0.00 -11.08
CA HIS A 76 26.34 1.18 -11.55
C HIS A 76 27.67 1.32 -10.80
N VAL A 77 28.72 0.71 -11.35
CA VAL A 77 30.11 1.07 -11.03
C VAL A 77 30.56 2.08 -12.09
N ASP A 78 30.69 3.34 -11.67
CA ASP A 78 31.34 4.37 -12.49
C ASP A 78 32.85 4.11 -12.60
N ILE A 79 33.42 4.38 -13.76
CA ILE A 79 34.88 4.49 -13.94
C ILE A 79 35.17 5.69 -14.85
N GLN A 80 35.69 6.78 -14.26
CA GLN A 80 37.04 7.26 -14.58
C GLN A 80 37.54 8.39 -13.65
N GLN A 81 38.64 8.09 -12.92
CA GLN A 81 39.82 8.97 -12.69
C GLN A 81 39.66 10.27 -11.86
N SER A 82 40.65 10.75 -11.10
CA SER A 82 42.06 10.31 -10.85
C SER A 82 42.64 10.94 -9.57
N GLU A 83 43.57 10.22 -8.90
CA GLU A 83 44.73 10.73 -8.11
C GLU A 83 44.46 11.68 -6.90
N GLU A 84 45.27 11.79 -5.83
CA GLU A 84 46.55 11.18 -5.40
C GLU A 84 46.60 11.22 -3.83
N GLY A 85 47.56 10.56 -3.14
CA GLY A 85 47.85 10.87 -1.71
C GLY A 85 48.06 9.70 -0.72
N THR A 86 49.31 9.28 -0.56
CA THR A 86 49.88 8.30 0.39
C THR A 86 49.70 8.60 1.90
N ASN A 87 49.37 7.59 2.75
CA ASN A 87 50.32 6.94 3.71
C ASN A 87 49.75 6.06 4.87
N HIS A 88 50.35 4.86 5.00
CA HIS A 88 50.81 4.13 6.22
C HIS A 88 49.96 3.76 7.48
N LEU A 89 50.13 2.46 7.83
CA LEU A 89 50.37 1.83 9.17
C LEU A 89 49.21 1.25 10.07
N LYS A 90 49.16 -0.10 10.08
CA LYS A 90 49.11 -1.05 11.24
C LYS A 90 48.74 -0.55 12.66
N THR A 91 47.93 -1.32 13.40
CA THR A 91 48.40 -2.25 14.50
C THR A 91 47.26 -3.03 15.22
N ASN A 92 47.65 -4.06 16.00
CA ASN A 92 46.77 -5.01 16.71
C ASN A 92 46.45 -4.61 18.18
N ARG A 93 45.30 -5.07 18.70
CA ARG A 93 45.11 -5.73 20.02
C ARG A 93 43.72 -6.41 20.03
N LYS A 94 43.45 -7.64 20.48
CA LYS A 94 43.96 -8.59 21.50
C LYS A 94 43.56 -8.35 22.96
N ASP A 95 42.73 -9.31 23.44
CA ASP A 95 42.59 -9.86 24.81
C ASP A 95 42.11 -8.87 25.92
N VAL A 96 41.37 -9.24 26.98
CA VAL A 96 41.41 -10.41 27.88
C VAL A 96 40.03 -10.71 28.51
N ASP A 97 39.82 -11.96 28.92
CA ASP A 97 38.66 -12.57 29.59
C ASP A 97 38.65 -12.40 31.14
N ARG A 98 37.48 -12.34 31.81
CA ARG A 98 37.26 -13.05 33.09
C ARG A 98 35.79 -13.16 33.57
N SER A 99 35.48 -14.31 34.16
CA SER A 99 34.27 -14.64 34.92
C SER A 99 34.47 -14.58 36.45
N LEU A 100 33.39 -14.70 37.26
CA LEU A 100 33.25 -15.71 38.35
C LEU A 100 31.96 -15.63 39.22
N GLU A 101 31.19 -16.73 39.17
CA GLU A 101 30.55 -17.47 40.29
C GLU A 101 29.40 -16.97 41.20
N LYS A 102 28.81 -17.97 41.91
CA LYS A 102 27.55 -17.98 42.69
C LYS A 102 27.82 -18.23 44.20
N ARG A 103 26.79 -18.08 45.06
CA ARG A 103 26.64 -18.79 46.36
C ARG A 103 25.16 -18.91 46.80
N SER A 104 24.84 -19.76 47.78
CA SER A 104 23.46 -20.26 48.01
C SER A 104 23.17 -20.87 49.40
N ALA A 105 21.87 -20.93 49.76
CA ALA A 105 21.21 -21.83 50.77
C ALA A 105 21.51 -21.59 52.29
N PRO A 106 20.84 -22.27 53.26
CA PRO A 106 19.62 -23.13 53.25
C PRO A 106 18.47 -22.54 54.15
N THR A 107 17.60 -23.15 55.01
CA THR A 107 17.36 -24.50 55.62
C THR A 107 15.98 -24.57 56.38
N VAL A 108 15.50 -25.78 56.78
CA VAL A 108 14.62 -26.10 57.98
C VAL A 108 13.11 -25.69 57.97
N THR A 109 12.08 -26.37 58.53
CA THR A 109 11.74 -27.82 58.85
C THR A 109 10.21 -28.02 59.08
N ASN A 110 9.68 -29.18 58.64
CA ASN A 110 8.73 -30.15 59.24
C ASN A 110 7.65 -29.79 60.31
N HIS A 111 6.47 -30.42 60.19
CA HIS A 111 5.90 -31.34 61.20
C HIS A 111 4.87 -32.33 60.58
N GLU A 112 4.57 -33.45 61.25
CA GLU A 112 3.69 -34.56 60.79
C GLU A 112 2.41 -34.68 61.63
N ASP A 113 1.32 -35.25 61.06
CA ASP A 113 0.43 -36.19 61.77
C ASP A 113 -0.44 -37.05 60.79
N LYS A 114 -1.23 -38.02 61.29
CA LYS A 114 -1.69 -39.21 60.52
C LYS A 114 -3.21 -39.42 60.29
N ASP A 115 -3.48 -40.44 59.48
CA ASP A 115 -4.67 -41.32 59.38
C ASP A 115 -5.93 -40.88 58.57
N GLY A 116 -5.92 -41.22 57.27
CA GLY A 116 -6.57 -42.47 56.85
C GLY A 116 -8.03 -42.46 56.36
N GLU A 117 -8.29 -42.06 55.11
CA GLU A 117 -9.41 -42.63 54.33
C GLU A 117 -9.03 -42.83 52.84
N LYS A 118 -9.56 -43.89 52.19
CA LYS A 118 -9.20 -44.26 50.81
C LYS A 118 -10.13 -43.60 49.77
N LYS A 119 -9.59 -42.78 48.86
CA LYS A 119 -10.22 -42.45 47.56
C LYS A 119 -9.22 -42.08 46.47
N VAL A 120 -9.17 -42.93 45.43
CA VAL A 120 -8.81 -42.64 44.02
C VAL A 120 -7.61 -41.72 43.79
N GLU A 121 -6.41 -42.29 43.66
CA GLU A 121 -5.34 -41.67 42.88
C GLU A 121 -5.66 -41.79 41.38
N LYS A 122 -5.74 -40.66 40.68
CA LYS A 122 -5.40 -40.59 39.25
C LYS A 122 -5.04 -39.15 38.85
N ASN A 123 -3.73 -38.90 38.86
CA ASN A 123 -3.05 -37.75 38.25
C ASN A 123 -3.84 -36.43 38.23
N ILE A 124 -3.73 -35.66 39.31
CA ILE A 124 -3.86 -34.20 39.20
C ILE A 124 -2.85 -33.78 38.13
N GLY A 125 -3.32 -33.11 37.08
CA GLY A 125 -2.46 -32.64 36.00
C GLY A 125 -1.39 -31.71 36.55
N LYS A 126 -0.23 -31.67 35.90
CA LYS A 126 0.71 -30.55 36.11
C LYS A 126 -0.08 -29.24 35.93
N ASN A 127 0.28 -28.22 36.70
CA ASN A 127 0.08 -26.86 36.20
C ASN A 127 0.84 -26.77 34.88
N ASN A 128 0.12 -26.85 33.77
CA ASN A 128 0.55 -26.18 32.56
C ASN A 128 0.27 -24.70 32.84
N ASP A 129 1.20 -24.08 33.56
CA ASP A 129 1.43 -22.65 33.40
C ASP A 129 1.91 -22.50 31.95
N ILE A 130 0.94 -22.36 31.05
CA ILE A 130 1.20 -22.04 29.65
C ILE A 130 1.68 -20.61 29.70
N ASP A 131 2.98 -20.42 29.51
CA ASP A 131 3.52 -19.13 29.10
C ASP A 131 2.71 -18.70 27.86
N TYR A 132 1.85 -17.70 28.05
CA TYR A 132 1.45 -16.84 26.96
C TYR A 132 2.72 -16.07 26.58
N GLU A 133 3.56 -16.72 25.77
CA GLU A 133 4.55 -16.05 24.95
C GLU A 133 3.78 -14.97 24.19
N PHE A 134 3.99 -13.70 24.56
CA PHE A 134 3.23 -12.58 24.03
C PHE A 134 3.51 -12.48 22.53
N ASP A 135 2.62 -13.04 21.73
CA ASP A 135 2.75 -13.11 20.27
C ASP A 135 3.11 -11.71 19.74
N ASP A 136 4.34 -11.58 19.24
CA ASP A 136 4.81 -10.30 18.73
C ASP A 136 3.90 -9.92 17.56
N PRO A 137 3.25 -8.74 17.55
CA PRO A 137 2.32 -8.35 16.49
C PRO A 137 2.89 -8.51 15.07
N TRP A 138 4.21 -8.44 14.93
CA TRP A 138 4.90 -8.72 13.68
C TRP A 138 4.80 -10.20 13.28
N SER A 139 5.09 -11.13 14.19
CA SER A 139 4.87 -12.57 14.00
C SER A 139 3.39 -12.92 13.77
N ILE A 140 2.44 -12.23 14.42
CA ILE A 140 1.00 -12.37 14.11
C ILE A 140 0.76 -11.98 12.64
N TRP A 141 1.25 -10.83 12.20
CA TRP A 141 1.11 -10.36 10.82
C TRP A 141 1.77 -11.28 9.79
N GLU A 142 2.97 -11.79 10.05
CA GLU A 142 3.65 -12.77 9.17
C GLU A 142 2.79 -14.03 8.97
N ASN A 143 2.14 -14.50 10.04
CA ASN A 143 1.24 -15.65 10.02
C ASN A 143 -0.18 -15.31 9.52
N MET A 144 -0.61 -14.05 9.55
CA MET A 144 -1.97 -13.63 9.16
C MET A 144 -2.16 -13.61 7.64
N VAL A 145 -1.17 -13.12 6.89
CA VAL A 145 -1.32 -12.90 5.44
C VAL A 145 -1.54 -14.22 4.68
N LYS A 146 -2.52 -14.23 3.76
CA LYS A 146 -2.84 -15.32 2.82
C LYS A 146 -3.11 -14.76 1.42
N SER A 147 -2.95 -15.62 0.41
CA SER A 147 -3.17 -15.35 -1.02
C SER A 147 -4.44 -14.56 -1.36
N ARG A 148 -5.57 -14.90 -0.71
CA ARG A 148 -6.91 -14.34 -0.96
C ARG A 148 -7.45 -13.48 0.18
N GLN A 149 -6.64 -13.18 1.20
CA GLN A 149 -7.04 -12.45 2.41
C GLN A 149 -5.78 -12.03 3.17
N ILE A 150 -5.51 -10.73 3.32
CA ILE A 150 -4.28 -10.28 4.00
C ILE A 150 -4.50 -9.89 5.46
N THR A 151 -5.69 -9.38 5.81
CA THR A 151 -6.11 -9.07 7.18
C THR A 151 -7.18 -10.07 7.62
N SER A 152 -7.08 -10.68 8.81
CA SER A 152 -8.03 -11.72 9.23
C SER A 152 -9.42 -11.17 9.59
N PRO A 153 -10.53 -11.83 9.20
CA PRO A 153 -11.87 -11.60 9.74
C PRO A 153 -12.08 -12.28 11.10
N ASP A 154 -11.47 -13.46 11.29
CA ASP A 154 -11.74 -14.36 12.41
C ASP A 154 -10.82 -14.11 13.61
N ASP A 155 -9.62 -13.59 13.35
CA ASP A 155 -8.64 -13.17 14.35
C ASP A 155 -8.71 -11.65 14.56
N VAL A 156 -9.74 -11.22 15.28
CA VAL A 156 -9.96 -9.80 15.60
C VAL A 156 -8.92 -9.29 16.60
N ASP A 157 -8.53 -10.12 17.57
CA ASP A 157 -7.62 -9.72 18.64
C ASP A 157 -6.17 -9.61 18.16
N GLY A 158 -5.70 -10.52 17.29
CA GLY A 158 -4.41 -10.39 16.63
C GLY A 158 -4.34 -9.16 15.71
N VAL A 159 -5.43 -8.82 15.01
CA VAL A 159 -5.50 -7.53 14.29
C VAL A 159 -5.41 -6.34 15.25
N ASN A 160 -6.08 -6.38 16.40
CA ASN A 160 -5.99 -5.29 17.39
C ASN A 160 -4.57 -5.15 17.96
N MET A 161 -3.91 -6.27 18.30
CA MET A 161 -2.50 -6.29 18.75
C MET A 161 -1.55 -5.71 17.68
N ILE A 162 -1.77 -6.00 16.40
CA ILE A 162 -1.03 -5.39 15.29
C ILE A 162 -1.20 -3.87 15.28
N LEU A 163 -2.44 -3.38 15.37
CA LEU A 163 -2.75 -1.94 15.33
C LEU A 163 -2.15 -1.22 16.55
N GLU A 164 -2.31 -1.74 17.77
CA GLU A 164 -1.66 -1.20 18.98
C GLU A 164 -0.13 -1.20 18.87
N GLY A 165 0.45 -2.27 18.31
CA GLY A 165 1.87 -2.37 18.01
C GLY A 165 2.37 -1.23 17.11
N MET A 166 1.61 -0.91 16.05
CA MET A 166 1.93 0.19 15.13
C MET A 166 1.75 1.59 15.78
N MET A 167 0.73 1.74 16.62
CA MET A 167 0.46 3.01 17.33
C MET A 167 1.59 3.36 18.32
N TYR A 168 2.06 2.38 19.11
CA TYR A 168 2.82 2.67 20.33
C TYR A 168 4.26 2.14 20.39
N LYS A 169 4.65 1.12 19.61
CA LYS A 169 6.05 0.64 19.67
C LYS A 169 7.04 1.69 19.12
N PRO A 170 8.30 1.72 19.57
CA PRO A 170 9.28 2.72 19.13
C PRO A 170 9.65 2.58 17.65
N ILE A 171 9.78 3.70 16.95
CA ILE A 171 10.42 3.75 15.64
C ILE A 171 11.94 3.57 15.85
N VAL A 172 12.60 2.71 15.09
CA VAL A 172 14.05 2.45 15.24
C VAL A 172 14.89 2.71 13.98
N ALA A 173 14.26 2.97 12.84
CA ALA A 173 14.87 3.66 11.70
C ALA A 173 13.79 4.42 10.90
N ALA A 174 14.19 5.50 10.22
CA ALA A 174 13.35 6.23 9.28
C ALA A 174 14.11 6.53 7.98
N ASN A 175 13.51 6.28 6.81
CA ASN A 175 14.13 6.54 5.51
C ASN A 175 13.17 7.29 4.57
N VAL A 176 13.69 7.83 3.46
CA VAL A 176 12.89 8.50 2.43
C VAL A 176 11.94 7.53 1.75
N GLY A 177 10.68 7.95 1.61
CA GLY A 177 9.66 7.29 0.80
C GLY A 177 8.64 8.31 0.30
N VAL A 178 7.78 7.90 -0.63
CA VAL A 178 6.91 8.84 -1.37
C VAL A 178 5.48 8.81 -0.83
N ARG A 179 5.18 9.61 0.20
CA ARG A 179 3.80 9.91 0.65
C ARG A 179 3.67 11.41 1.03
N GLY A 180 2.45 11.95 0.85
CA GLY A 180 2.21 13.39 0.62
C GLY A 180 2.17 14.32 1.83
N THR A 181 1.90 15.60 1.55
CA THR A 181 1.70 16.65 2.56
C THR A 181 0.32 16.56 3.21
N GLN A 182 0.22 16.87 4.51
CA GLN A 182 -1.06 16.98 5.20
C GLN A 182 -2.01 18.00 4.56
N TYR A 183 -3.29 17.63 4.48
CA TYR A 183 -4.40 18.56 4.33
C TYR A 183 -5.28 18.54 5.61
N PRO A 184 -5.95 19.65 5.95
CA PRO A 184 -7.05 19.66 6.92
C PRO A 184 -8.15 18.63 6.59
N ARG A 185 -8.86 18.12 7.60
CA ARG A 185 -9.92 17.08 7.46
C ARG A 185 -11.11 17.55 6.60
N ASP A 186 -11.33 18.85 6.55
CA ASP A 186 -12.37 19.58 5.83
C ASP A 186 -11.90 20.15 4.47
N PHE A 187 -10.61 20.01 4.14
CA PHE A 187 -10.08 20.44 2.85
C PHE A 187 -10.70 19.67 1.68
N ILE A 188 -11.12 20.40 0.65
CA ILE A 188 -11.72 19.90 -0.59
C ILE A 188 -10.67 19.94 -1.69
N VAL A 189 -10.42 18.80 -2.34
CA VAL A 189 -9.48 18.67 -3.46
C VAL A 189 -10.18 19.06 -4.76
N GLU A 190 -9.84 20.24 -5.28
CA GLU A 190 -10.36 20.75 -6.55
C GLU A 190 -9.60 20.21 -7.78
N GLY A 191 -10.24 20.29 -8.96
CA GLY A 191 -9.60 20.03 -10.26
C GLY A 191 -9.98 18.69 -10.88
N THR A 192 -8.98 17.91 -11.31
CA THR A 192 -9.20 16.57 -11.87
C THR A 192 -9.45 15.55 -10.75
N PRO A 193 -10.14 14.43 -11.03
CA PRO A 193 -10.44 13.41 -10.00
C PRO A 193 -9.20 12.82 -9.29
N TYR A 194 -8.03 12.88 -9.94
CA TYR A 194 -6.74 12.38 -9.45
C TYR A 194 -5.79 13.49 -8.95
N ALA A 195 -6.30 14.71 -8.77
CA ALA A 195 -5.55 15.86 -8.28
C ALA A 195 -5.25 15.77 -6.77
N GLY A 196 -4.54 16.77 -6.25
CA GLY A 196 -4.13 16.86 -4.85
C GLY A 196 -2.94 15.98 -4.48
N PHE A 197 -2.53 16.10 -3.23
CA PHE A 197 -1.57 15.21 -2.56
C PHE A 197 -2.27 14.06 -1.85
N ASP A 198 -1.50 13.00 -1.57
CA ASP A 198 -1.92 11.82 -0.82
C ASP A 198 -2.37 12.19 0.61
N ARG A 199 -3.58 11.76 1.00
CA ARG A 199 -4.17 11.99 2.32
C ARG A 199 -3.92 10.80 3.26
N HIS A 200 -3.13 11.01 4.32
CA HIS A 200 -2.91 10.01 5.37
C HIS A 200 -4.22 9.52 6.01
N ASN A 201 -5.15 10.45 6.24
CA ASN A 201 -6.47 10.18 6.79
C ASN A 201 -7.36 9.34 5.85
N GLY A 202 -7.01 9.28 4.55
CA GLY A 202 -7.69 8.43 3.57
C GLY A 202 -7.27 6.96 3.66
N GLU A 203 -5.99 6.66 3.88
CA GLU A 203 -5.50 5.28 4.04
C GLU A 203 -6.08 4.60 5.28
N ILE A 204 -6.16 5.33 6.40
CA ILE A 204 -6.77 4.82 7.64
C ILE A 204 -8.25 4.49 7.40
N ALA A 205 -9.02 5.44 6.84
CA ALA A 205 -10.42 5.22 6.54
C ALA A 205 -10.65 4.09 5.50
N ALA A 206 -9.75 3.94 4.52
CA ALA A 206 -9.79 2.88 3.52
C ALA A 206 -9.58 1.49 4.14
N PHE A 207 -8.58 1.31 5.02
CA PHE A 207 -8.34 0.06 5.74
C PHE A 207 -9.52 -0.38 6.61
N HIS A 208 -10.08 0.54 7.41
CA HIS A 208 -11.25 0.20 8.23
C HIS A 208 -12.48 -0.10 7.36
N LEU A 209 -12.65 0.57 6.21
CA LEU A 209 -13.75 0.32 5.29
C LEU A 209 -13.62 -1.04 4.56
N ASP A 210 -12.41 -1.44 4.13
CA ASP A 210 -12.13 -2.75 3.52
C ASP A 210 -12.59 -3.90 4.44
N ARG A 211 -12.28 -3.80 5.74
CA ARG A 211 -12.76 -4.75 6.77
C ARG A 211 -14.28 -4.71 6.95
N ILE A 212 -14.90 -3.52 6.99
CA ILE A 212 -16.36 -3.38 7.14
C ILE A 212 -17.12 -3.92 5.92
N LEU A 213 -16.57 -3.79 4.72
CA LEU A 213 -17.13 -4.35 3.48
C LEU A 213 -16.82 -5.84 3.30
N GLY A 214 -15.95 -6.42 4.14
CA GLY A 214 -15.61 -7.84 4.09
C GLY A 214 -14.68 -8.23 2.95
N PHE A 215 -13.84 -7.29 2.49
CA PHE A 215 -12.90 -7.51 1.38
C PHE A 215 -11.54 -8.04 1.87
N TYR A 216 -11.02 -7.51 2.98
CA TYR A 216 -9.80 -7.96 3.66
C TYR A 216 -8.52 -7.91 2.80
N ARG A 217 -8.43 -6.90 1.92
CA ARG A 217 -7.36 -6.70 0.93
C ARG A 217 -6.48 -5.50 1.24
N ALA A 218 -6.83 -4.69 2.24
CA ALA A 218 -6.02 -3.58 2.71
C ALA A 218 -5.09 -4.06 3.85
N PRO A 219 -3.80 -3.65 3.86
CA PRO A 219 -2.90 -3.92 4.98
C PRO A 219 -3.31 -3.05 6.18
N PRO A 220 -2.92 -3.43 7.42
CA PRO A 220 -3.09 -2.61 8.61
C PRO A 220 -2.61 -1.18 8.42
N VAL A 221 -3.46 -0.21 8.80
CA VAL A 221 -3.13 1.22 8.84
C VAL A 221 -3.64 1.83 10.13
N VAL A 222 -2.81 2.62 10.82
CA VAL A 222 -3.21 3.42 12.00
C VAL A 222 -2.77 4.87 11.85
N GLY A 223 -3.48 5.77 12.52
CA GLY A 223 -2.99 7.10 12.80
C GLY A 223 -1.87 7.11 13.84
N ARG A 224 -0.88 7.99 13.65
CA ARG A 224 0.12 8.31 14.68
C ARG A 224 0.45 9.79 14.66
N LYS A 225 0.77 10.34 15.82
CA LYS A 225 1.36 11.69 15.99
C LYS A 225 2.79 11.48 16.43
N ILE A 226 3.73 11.93 15.61
CA ILE A 226 5.17 11.65 15.72
C ILE A 226 5.89 12.96 16.00
N ASN A 227 6.77 13.00 17.00
CA ASN A 227 7.66 14.12 17.21
C ASN A 227 8.86 14.00 16.26
N LEU A 228 8.99 14.91 15.30
CA LEU A 228 10.04 14.84 14.29
C LEU A 228 11.45 14.98 14.89
N GLU A 229 11.63 15.78 15.93
CA GLU A 229 12.95 16.02 16.54
C GLU A 229 13.36 14.89 17.51
N ASP A 230 12.40 14.30 18.22
CA ASP A 230 12.68 13.27 19.23
C ASP A 230 12.57 11.83 18.68
N GLU A 231 11.69 11.56 17.69
CA GLU A 231 11.45 10.22 17.14
C GLU A 231 12.04 9.99 15.74
N ILE A 232 12.36 11.03 14.94
CA ILE A 232 12.79 10.88 13.53
C ILE A 232 14.21 11.38 13.27
N GLU A 233 14.53 12.63 13.61
CA GLU A 233 15.87 13.20 13.37
C GLU A 233 17.03 12.37 13.97
N PRO A 234 16.91 11.71 15.14
CA PRO A 234 17.99 10.87 15.70
C PRO A 234 18.23 9.53 14.98
N ILE A 235 17.29 9.08 14.15
CA ILE A 235 17.28 7.75 13.50
C ILE A 235 17.07 7.81 11.98
N GLY A 236 17.07 9.01 11.41
CA GLY A 236 16.80 9.23 9.99
C GLY A 236 18.00 8.92 9.11
N ASP A 237 17.77 8.26 7.98
CA ASP A 237 18.77 8.17 6.91
C ASP A 237 19.18 9.57 6.45
N LYS A 238 20.45 9.74 6.08
CA LYS A 238 20.99 11.03 5.64
C LYS A 238 20.18 11.64 4.48
N ARG A 239 19.68 10.84 3.53
CA ARG A 239 18.87 11.32 2.40
C ARG A 239 17.55 11.96 2.83
N LEU A 240 17.02 11.56 4.00
CA LEU A 240 15.84 12.16 4.62
C LEU A 240 16.24 13.43 5.36
N LEU A 241 17.25 13.36 6.24
CA LEU A 241 17.73 14.47 7.05
C LEU A 241 18.22 15.67 6.22
N ASP A 242 18.90 15.43 5.08
CA ASP A 242 19.32 16.46 4.12
C ASP A 242 18.14 17.26 3.52
N THR A 243 16.88 16.85 3.75
CA THR A 243 15.66 17.57 3.32
C THR A 243 14.91 18.29 4.44
N PHE A 244 15.36 18.19 5.69
CA PHE A 244 14.76 18.85 6.85
C PHE A 244 15.12 20.34 6.90
N PHE A 245 14.20 21.18 7.39
CA PHE A 245 14.40 22.60 7.61
C PHE A 245 13.34 23.19 8.55
N LYS A 246 13.70 24.29 9.23
CA LYS A 246 12.74 25.11 9.98
C LYS A 246 12.00 26.09 9.06
N LYS A 247 10.70 26.26 9.30
CA LYS A 247 9.85 27.27 8.66
C LYS A 247 8.77 27.76 9.64
N ASP A 248 8.74 29.06 9.90
CA ASP A 248 7.72 29.72 10.72
C ASP A 248 7.54 29.07 12.12
N GLY A 249 8.66 28.62 12.71
CA GLY A 249 8.72 27.88 13.98
C GLY A 249 8.61 26.36 13.86
N ASN A 250 8.04 25.85 12.77
CA ASN A 250 7.76 24.43 12.56
C ASN A 250 8.96 23.68 11.96
N THR A 251 9.05 22.39 12.27
CA THR A 251 9.94 21.43 11.59
C THR A 251 9.26 20.91 10.34
N CYS A 252 9.93 21.02 9.20
CA CYS A 252 9.41 20.64 7.89
C CYS A 252 10.43 19.79 7.14
N PHE A 253 9.95 18.91 6.27
CA PHE A 253 10.78 18.19 5.31
C PHE A 253 10.07 18.06 3.96
N TYR A 254 10.81 17.85 2.89
CA TYR A 254 10.24 17.63 1.56
C TYR A 254 10.56 16.25 0.96
N GLY A 255 11.51 15.49 1.50
CA GLY A 255 11.88 14.16 1.01
C GLY A 255 12.49 14.17 -0.41
N GLN A 256 12.69 12.98 -0.97
CA GLN A 256 13.23 12.82 -2.34
C GLN A 256 12.25 12.03 -3.19
N CYS A 257 11.57 12.70 -4.11
CA CYS A 257 10.64 12.12 -5.07
C CYS A 257 10.40 13.06 -6.26
N TYR A 258 9.78 12.57 -7.33
CA TYR A 258 9.58 13.31 -8.58
C TYR A 258 8.88 14.69 -8.44
N TYR A 259 8.01 14.86 -7.45
CA TYR A 259 7.32 16.14 -7.17
C TYR A 259 7.80 16.83 -5.87
N CYS A 260 8.72 16.19 -5.13
CA CYS A 260 9.16 16.63 -3.80
C CYS A 260 10.06 17.87 -3.92
N ASN A 261 9.70 18.94 -3.22
CA ASN A 261 10.43 20.20 -3.27
C ASN A 261 10.09 21.09 -2.06
N LYS A 262 10.99 22.02 -1.71
CA LYS A 262 10.89 22.86 -0.51
C LYS A 262 9.65 23.79 -0.45
N LYS A 263 9.01 24.10 -1.58
CA LYS A 263 7.74 24.88 -1.61
C LYS A 263 6.54 24.01 -1.18
N ASN A 264 6.55 22.72 -1.53
CA ASN A 264 5.51 21.74 -1.21
C ASN A 264 5.97 20.79 -0.08
N ALA A 265 6.68 21.32 0.91
CA ALA A 265 7.15 20.52 2.05
C ALA A 265 6.00 20.14 2.99
N ALA A 266 6.09 18.98 3.62
CA ALA A 266 5.28 18.65 4.79
C ALA A 266 5.87 19.38 6.01
N CYS A 267 5.01 19.95 6.84
CA CYS A 267 5.39 20.65 8.07
C CYS A 267 4.62 20.07 9.25
N ALA A 268 5.30 19.92 10.38
CA ALA A 268 4.70 19.65 11.68
C ALA A 268 3.94 20.88 12.22
N ASN A 269 3.20 20.67 13.32
CA ASN A 269 2.79 21.75 14.22
C ASN A 269 3.83 21.84 15.34
N GLY A 270 4.71 22.83 15.28
CA GLY A 270 5.96 22.83 16.05
C GLY A 270 6.84 21.66 15.61
N THR A 271 6.98 20.65 16.47
CA THR A 271 7.70 19.39 16.17
C THR A 271 6.77 18.20 15.87
N ILE A 272 5.48 18.29 16.22
CA ILE A 272 4.55 17.16 16.13
C ILE A 272 3.92 17.08 14.73
N MET A 273 4.21 16.00 14.02
CA MET A 273 3.61 15.67 12.73
C MET A 273 2.59 14.53 12.87
N GLU A 274 1.37 14.76 12.40
CA GLU A 274 0.36 13.72 12.25
C GLU A 274 0.55 12.94 10.95
N GLY A 275 0.36 11.62 10.97
CA GLY A 275 0.49 10.77 9.79
C GLY A 275 -0.25 9.45 9.92
N SER A 276 -0.13 8.61 8.89
CA SER A 276 -0.63 7.24 8.84
C SER A 276 0.55 6.27 8.77
N VAL A 277 0.64 5.34 9.72
CA VAL A 277 1.57 4.21 9.65
C VAL A 277 0.86 3.07 8.92
N THR A 278 1.44 2.58 7.83
CA THR A 278 0.93 1.44 7.05
C THR A 278 1.91 0.28 7.19
N LEU A 279 1.41 -0.91 7.51
CA LEU A 279 2.27 -2.08 7.71
C LEU A 279 2.72 -2.66 6.36
N TRP A 280 4.02 -2.95 6.24
CA TRP A 280 4.58 -3.60 5.06
C TRP A 280 4.19 -5.07 5.00
N LEU A 281 4.04 -5.63 3.79
CA LEU A 281 3.78 -7.06 3.60
C LEU A 281 4.99 -7.90 4.08
N PRO A 282 4.76 -9.11 4.66
CA PRO A 282 5.85 -9.94 5.18
C PRO A 282 6.80 -10.44 4.09
N LYS A 283 8.02 -10.84 4.49
CA LYS A 283 9.04 -11.36 3.57
C LYS A 283 8.51 -12.60 2.83
N GLY A 284 8.65 -12.60 1.51
CA GLY A 284 8.13 -13.65 0.62
C GLY A 284 6.85 -13.28 -0.14
N TRP A 285 6.04 -12.35 0.37
CA TRP A 285 4.83 -11.86 -0.31
C TRP A 285 5.13 -10.83 -1.41
N ASN A 286 5.91 -11.27 -2.41
CA ASN A 286 6.35 -10.45 -3.54
C ASN A 286 5.16 -9.91 -4.35
N LEU A 287 5.24 -8.64 -4.77
CA LEU A 287 4.18 -8.01 -5.57
C LEU A 287 4.42 -8.12 -7.08
N GLY A 288 3.37 -8.42 -7.82
CA GLY A 288 3.26 -8.32 -9.28
C GLY A 288 2.34 -7.14 -9.63
N LYS A 289 2.82 -6.24 -10.50
CA LYS A 289 2.12 -5.00 -10.87
C LYS A 289 1.44 -5.10 -12.22
N TRP A 290 0.18 -4.69 -12.29
CA TRP A 290 -0.67 -4.81 -13.47
C TRP A 290 -1.27 -3.46 -13.87
N ALA A 291 -1.37 -3.18 -15.18
CA ALA A 291 -2.08 -2.01 -15.67
C ALA A 291 -3.61 -2.24 -15.60
N HIS A 292 -4.33 -1.32 -14.95
CA HIS A 292 -5.77 -1.43 -14.78
C HIS A 292 -6.51 -1.23 -16.13
N PRO A 293 -7.52 -2.05 -16.51
CA PRO A 293 -8.20 -1.88 -17.80
C PRO A 293 -8.90 -0.52 -17.92
N TRP A 294 -9.45 0.00 -16.81
CA TRP A 294 -10.07 1.32 -16.73
C TRP A 294 -9.08 2.43 -16.30
N ILE A 295 -7.79 2.29 -16.64
CA ILE A 295 -6.80 3.37 -16.48
C ILE A 295 -7.25 4.65 -17.19
N ARG A 296 -7.18 5.80 -16.49
CA ARG A 296 -7.49 7.13 -17.07
C ARG A 296 -6.41 7.56 -18.07
N ALA A 297 -6.73 8.47 -18.98
CA ALA A 297 -5.77 8.97 -19.98
C ALA A 297 -4.77 10.04 -19.46
N TYR A 298 -4.90 10.46 -18.19
CA TYR A 298 -4.08 11.46 -17.49
C TYR A 298 -3.80 12.73 -18.32
N SER A 299 -4.82 13.21 -19.02
CA SER A 299 -4.68 14.28 -20.02
C SER A 299 -6.01 15.00 -20.20
N GLY A 300 -6.01 16.33 -20.10
CA GLY A 300 -7.22 17.14 -20.36
C GLY A 300 -7.69 17.14 -21.82
N ALA A 301 -6.90 16.61 -22.75
CA ALA A 301 -7.17 16.60 -24.19
C ALA A 301 -7.47 15.20 -24.77
N ARG A 302 -7.28 14.12 -24.00
CA ARG A 302 -7.49 12.73 -24.45
C ARG A 302 -8.39 12.01 -23.46
N LYS A 303 -9.34 11.25 -23.98
CA LYS A 303 -10.13 10.28 -23.21
C LYS A 303 -9.55 8.88 -23.37
N ALA A 304 -9.67 8.04 -22.35
CA ALA A 304 -9.41 6.61 -22.46
C ALA A 304 -10.52 5.89 -23.24
N LEU A 305 -10.22 4.72 -23.80
CA LEU A 305 -11.17 4.00 -24.67
C LEU A 305 -12.49 3.65 -23.92
N TRP A 306 -12.40 3.29 -22.65
CA TRP A 306 -13.56 2.98 -21.80
C TRP A 306 -14.46 4.20 -21.50
N GLU A 307 -13.97 5.43 -21.68
CA GLU A 307 -14.79 6.66 -21.57
C GLU A 307 -15.59 6.95 -22.85
N THR A 308 -15.42 6.15 -23.91
CA THR A 308 -16.00 6.42 -25.25
C THR A 308 -16.63 5.20 -25.91
N ASP A 309 -16.20 3.97 -25.60
CA ASP A 309 -16.85 2.72 -26.02
C ASP A 309 -17.78 2.21 -24.91
N ASN A 310 -19.09 2.39 -25.08
CA ASN A 310 -20.10 1.87 -24.15
C ASN A 310 -20.11 0.34 -24.03
N ASN A 311 -19.50 -0.38 -24.99
CA ASN A 311 -19.34 -1.83 -24.96
C ASN A 311 -17.91 -2.26 -24.55
N TYR A 312 -17.10 -1.36 -23.99
CA TYR A 312 -15.68 -1.60 -23.70
C TYR A 312 -15.42 -2.90 -22.92
N CYS A 313 -16.15 -3.15 -21.82
CA CYS A 313 -15.97 -4.39 -21.06
C CYS A 313 -16.23 -5.63 -21.92
N LYS A 314 -17.42 -5.69 -22.54
CA LYS A 314 -17.86 -6.78 -23.43
C LYS A 314 -16.92 -7.04 -24.61
N ASN A 315 -16.40 -5.98 -25.22
CA ASN A 315 -15.60 -6.07 -26.44
C ASN A 315 -14.10 -6.27 -26.17
N LYS A 316 -13.57 -5.71 -25.07
CA LYS A 316 -12.11 -5.62 -24.81
C LYS A 316 -11.66 -6.30 -23.52
N VAL A 317 -12.43 -6.24 -22.44
CA VAL A 317 -12.01 -6.79 -21.14
C VAL A 317 -12.35 -8.28 -21.05
N LEU A 318 -13.61 -8.65 -21.28
CA LEU A 318 -14.07 -10.06 -21.19
C LEU A 318 -13.35 -11.02 -22.16
N ASN A 319 -12.68 -10.48 -23.18
CA ASN A 319 -11.97 -11.26 -24.20
C ASN A 319 -10.43 -11.25 -24.02
N LYS A 320 -9.92 -10.70 -22.90
CA LYS A 320 -8.48 -10.50 -22.67
C LYS A 320 -8.04 -11.13 -21.33
N PRO A 321 -7.04 -12.03 -21.33
CA PRO A 321 -6.39 -12.47 -20.10
C PRO A 321 -5.76 -11.32 -19.29
N PRO A 322 -5.78 -11.37 -17.94
CA PRO A 322 -6.39 -12.39 -17.07
C PRO A 322 -7.90 -12.19 -16.77
N TYR A 323 -8.63 -11.40 -17.55
CA TYR A 323 -10.01 -10.98 -17.22
C TYR A 323 -11.12 -11.82 -17.90
N ASN A 324 -10.75 -12.77 -18.74
CA ASN A 324 -11.66 -13.67 -19.47
C ASN A 324 -11.95 -14.98 -18.71
N PHE A 325 -11.20 -15.29 -17.65
CA PHE A 325 -11.31 -16.50 -16.83
C PHE A 325 -10.85 -16.22 -15.40
N GLY A 326 -11.29 -17.03 -14.41
CA GLY A 326 -10.87 -16.90 -13.02
C GLY A 326 -11.43 -15.66 -12.28
N PRO A 327 -10.94 -15.39 -11.06
CA PRO A 327 -11.53 -14.40 -10.15
C PRO A 327 -11.17 -12.94 -10.49
N ARG A 328 -10.08 -12.72 -11.24
CA ARG A 328 -9.42 -11.40 -11.40
C ARG A 328 -10.35 -10.31 -11.93
N LEU A 329 -11.30 -10.64 -12.81
CA LEU A 329 -12.33 -9.68 -13.23
C LEU A 329 -13.20 -9.26 -12.04
N LEU A 330 -13.82 -10.21 -11.34
CA LEU A 330 -14.73 -9.92 -10.22
C LEU A 330 -14.02 -9.16 -9.11
N ASP A 331 -12.74 -9.45 -8.86
CA ASP A 331 -11.94 -8.72 -7.87
C ASP A 331 -11.73 -7.24 -8.24
N LEU A 332 -11.55 -6.92 -9.53
CA LEU A 332 -11.50 -5.52 -9.99
C LEU A 332 -12.88 -4.86 -9.90
N LEU A 333 -13.98 -5.61 -10.04
CA LEU A 333 -15.33 -5.08 -9.84
C LEU A 333 -15.59 -4.77 -8.36
N ASP A 334 -15.17 -5.61 -7.41
CA ASP A 334 -15.18 -5.25 -5.98
C ASP A 334 -14.38 -3.97 -5.71
N THR A 335 -13.18 -3.90 -6.29
CA THR A 335 -12.25 -2.79 -6.08
C THR A 335 -12.83 -1.49 -6.63
N ALA A 336 -13.60 -1.53 -7.72
CA ALA A 336 -14.36 -0.39 -8.22
C ALA A 336 -15.50 0.05 -7.29
N LEU A 337 -16.15 -0.88 -6.56
CA LEU A 337 -17.14 -0.52 -5.53
C LEU A 337 -16.47 0.16 -4.33
N PHE A 338 -15.34 -0.39 -3.88
CA PHE A 338 -14.51 0.17 -2.81
C PHE A 338 -13.99 1.57 -3.16
N ASP A 339 -13.33 1.70 -4.31
CA ASP A 339 -12.79 2.96 -4.83
C ASP A 339 -13.89 4.02 -4.98
N PHE A 340 -15.11 3.65 -5.42
CA PHE A 340 -16.20 4.62 -5.54
C PHE A 340 -16.70 5.12 -4.17
N LEU A 341 -16.80 4.26 -3.15
CA LEU A 341 -17.20 4.67 -1.79
C LEU A 341 -16.23 5.68 -1.21
N ILE A 342 -14.92 5.40 -1.29
CA ILE A 342 -13.88 6.29 -0.79
C ILE A 342 -13.63 7.49 -1.73
N GLY A 343 -14.00 7.38 -3.01
CA GLY A 343 -13.79 8.39 -4.04
C GLY A 343 -12.38 8.36 -4.66
N ASN A 344 -11.68 7.22 -4.62
CA ASN A 344 -10.38 7.04 -5.25
C ASN A 344 -10.53 6.92 -6.76
N ALA A 345 -10.04 7.93 -7.48
CA ALA A 345 -10.10 7.96 -8.93
C ALA A 345 -8.76 7.66 -9.62
N ASP A 346 -7.71 7.31 -8.86
CA ASP A 346 -6.33 7.23 -9.35
C ASP A 346 -5.76 5.80 -9.44
N ARG A 347 -6.60 4.76 -9.33
CA ARG A 347 -6.19 3.35 -9.49
C ARG A 347 -5.87 3.00 -10.96
N HIS A 348 -4.75 3.52 -11.43
CA HIS A 348 -4.16 3.28 -12.76
C HIS A 348 -3.52 1.89 -12.92
N HIS A 349 -3.11 1.32 -11.80
CA HIS A 349 -2.45 0.03 -11.68
C HIS A 349 -3.06 -0.69 -10.49
N TYR A 350 -2.86 -2.00 -10.43
CA TYR A 350 -3.16 -2.79 -9.24
C TYR A 350 -2.06 -3.82 -9.03
N GLU A 351 -1.79 -4.09 -7.76
CA GLU A 351 -0.77 -4.99 -7.30
C GLU A 351 -1.43 -6.29 -6.81
N THR A 352 -0.86 -7.43 -7.17
CA THR A 352 -1.25 -8.75 -6.68
C THR A 352 -0.04 -9.41 -6.05
N PHE A 353 -0.23 -10.50 -5.31
CA PHE A 353 0.90 -11.41 -5.10
C PHE A 353 1.38 -11.94 -6.45
N LYS A 354 2.71 -11.95 -6.64
CA LYS A 354 3.38 -12.23 -7.91
C LYS A 354 3.23 -13.69 -8.31
N ASP A 355 3.43 -14.58 -7.35
CA ASP A 355 3.52 -16.03 -7.58
C ASP A 355 2.14 -16.66 -7.83
N GLU A 356 1.07 -15.89 -7.58
CA GLU A 356 -0.33 -16.19 -7.91
C GLU A 356 -0.73 -15.82 -9.36
N GLY A 357 0.18 -15.23 -10.16
CA GLY A 357 -0.01 -14.99 -11.59
C GLY A 357 -1.36 -14.37 -11.96
N ASP A 358 -2.14 -15.06 -12.79
CA ASP A 358 -3.44 -14.60 -13.29
C ASP A 358 -4.58 -14.71 -12.25
N THR A 359 -4.47 -15.58 -11.24
CA THR A 359 -5.49 -15.79 -10.18
C THR A 359 -5.30 -14.89 -8.96
N GLY A 360 -4.12 -14.27 -8.81
CA GLY A 360 -3.78 -13.44 -7.65
C GLY A 360 -4.77 -12.30 -7.38
N MET A 361 -5.04 -12.05 -6.10
CA MET A 361 -5.97 -11.02 -5.66
C MET A 361 -5.36 -9.61 -5.82
N PRO A 362 -6.07 -8.65 -6.45
CA PRO A 362 -5.78 -7.23 -6.34
C PRO A 362 -5.82 -6.77 -4.87
N LEU A 363 -4.69 -6.29 -4.37
CA LEU A 363 -4.59 -5.72 -3.02
C LEU A 363 -5.07 -4.26 -3.03
N HIS A 364 -5.67 -3.82 -1.92
CA HIS A 364 -6.14 -2.45 -1.75
C HIS A 364 -5.02 -1.58 -1.18
N LEU A 365 -4.01 -1.35 -2.02
CA LEU A 365 -2.86 -0.48 -1.75
C LEU A 365 -3.08 0.93 -2.33
N ASP A 366 -2.25 1.89 -1.86
CA ASP A 366 -2.18 3.29 -2.31
C ASP A 366 -3.55 4.00 -2.40
N ASN A 367 -4.36 3.85 -1.34
CA ASN A 367 -5.71 4.45 -1.27
C ASN A 367 -5.68 5.90 -0.79
N ALA A 368 -4.49 6.50 -0.63
CA ALA A 368 -4.31 7.84 -0.07
C ALA A 368 -4.94 8.96 -0.92
N LYS A 369 -5.18 8.73 -2.22
CA LYS A 369 -5.97 9.65 -3.07
C LYS A 369 -7.49 9.41 -3.01
N SER A 370 -7.97 9.11 -1.82
CA SER A 370 -9.38 9.00 -1.49
C SER A 370 -9.85 10.20 -0.66
N PHE A 371 -11.17 10.31 -0.48
CA PHE A 371 -11.82 11.37 0.29
C PHE A 371 -11.37 12.78 -0.12
N GLY A 372 -11.11 13.01 -1.41
CA GLY A 372 -10.76 14.34 -1.92
C GLY A 372 -11.91 15.34 -1.81
N ASP A 373 -13.14 14.91 -2.12
CA ASP A 373 -14.35 15.73 -2.15
C ASP A 373 -15.53 14.94 -1.52
N PRO A 374 -16.27 15.51 -0.54
CA PRO A 374 -17.48 14.91 0.05
C PRO A 374 -18.79 15.28 -0.67
N TYR A 375 -18.78 16.29 -1.53
CA TYR A 375 -19.96 16.83 -2.22
C TYR A 375 -20.10 16.28 -3.65
N ARG A 376 -18.99 15.87 -4.27
CA ARG A 376 -18.96 15.18 -5.57
C ARG A 376 -18.94 13.65 -5.41
N ASP A 377 -19.61 12.96 -6.32
CA ASP A 377 -19.49 11.52 -6.53
C ASP A 377 -18.97 11.26 -7.95
N GLU A 378 -17.75 10.74 -8.07
CA GLU A 378 -17.08 10.51 -9.36
C GLU A 378 -17.59 9.23 -10.00
N MET A 379 -18.76 9.34 -10.66
CA MET A 379 -19.50 8.21 -11.26
C MET A 379 -18.67 7.33 -12.20
N THR A 380 -17.61 7.86 -12.82
CA THR A 380 -16.77 7.08 -13.74
C THR A 380 -15.92 6.01 -13.03
N ILE A 381 -15.81 6.04 -11.69
CA ILE A 381 -15.17 4.94 -10.95
C ILE A 381 -16.02 3.66 -11.03
N LEU A 382 -17.36 3.79 -11.15
CA LEU A 382 -18.27 2.66 -11.36
C LEU A 382 -18.31 2.18 -12.83
N ALA A 383 -17.47 2.70 -13.73
CA ALA A 383 -17.40 2.23 -15.11
C ALA A 383 -17.20 0.70 -15.28
N PRO A 384 -16.41 0.01 -14.44
CA PRO A 384 -16.33 -1.45 -14.50
C PRO A 384 -17.69 -2.10 -14.20
N ILE A 385 -18.44 -1.58 -13.23
CA ILE A 385 -19.76 -2.11 -12.83
C ILE A 385 -20.78 -1.92 -13.95
N TYR A 386 -21.00 -0.69 -14.43
CA TYR A 386 -22.06 -0.41 -15.40
C TYR A 386 -21.70 -0.81 -16.85
N GLN A 387 -20.44 -1.16 -17.15
CA GLN A 387 -20.05 -1.71 -18.46
C GLN A 387 -19.98 -3.24 -18.49
N CYS A 388 -19.63 -3.89 -17.36
CA CYS A 388 -19.58 -5.35 -17.30
C CYS A 388 -20.90 -5.97 -16.82
N CYS A 389 -21.61 -5.29 -15.91
CA CYS A 389 -22.77 -5.80 -15.19
C CYS A 389 -22.59 -7.25 -14.71
N ARG A 390 -21.47 -7.50 -14.02
CA ARG A 390 -21.20 -8.72 -13.24
C ARG A 390 -20.77 -8.31 -11.84
N LEU A 391 -21.03 -9.13 -10.83
CA LEU A 391 -20.62 -8.93 -9.45
C LEU A 391 -20.62 -10.27 -8.71
N ARG A 392 -19.74 -10.45 -7.73
CA ARG A 392 -19.78 -11.65 -6.87
C ARG A 392 -21.01 -11.63 -5.97
N LEU A 393 -21.73 -12.75 -5.86
CA LEU A 393 -22.94 -12.88 -5.05
C LEU A 393 -22.70 -12.52 -3.57
N SER A 394 -21.58 -12.94 -2.97
CA SER A 394 -21.25 -12.59 -1.58
C SER A 394 -20.99 -11.10 -1.39
N THR A 395 -20.29 -10.44 -2.32
CA THR A 395 -20.13 -8.96 -2.33
C THR A 395 -21.51 -8.28 -2.38
N TRP A 396 -22.40 -8.71 -3.28
CA TRP A 396 -23.75 -8.14 -3.36
C TRP A 396 -24.57 -8.35 -2.08
N ASN A 397 -24.50 -9.54 -1.48
CA ASN A 397 -25.19 -9.85 -0.24
C ASN A 397 -24.66 -9.02 0.94
N ARG A 398 -23.35 -8.78 1.03
CA ARG A 398 -22.74 -7.90 2.04
C ARG A 398 -23.17 -6.45 1.86
N PHE A 399 -23.19 -5.94 0.62
CA PHE A 399 -23.67 -4.58 0.33
C PHE A 399 -25.17 -4.41 0.62
N GLN A 400 -26.03 -5.38 0.25
CA GLN A 400 -27.44 -5.39 0.61
C GLN A 400 -27.66 -5.46 2.13
N SER A 401 -26.88 -6.27 2.84
CA SER A 401 -26.96 -6.42 4.30
C SER A 401 -26.65 -5.11 5.02
N ILE A 402 -25.56 -4.42 4.63
CA ILE A 402 -25.20 -3.10 5.16
C ILE A 402 -26.27 -2.06 4.79
N ALA A 403 -26.75 -2.02 3.55
CA ALA A 403 -27.75 -1.05 3.09
C ALA A 403 -29.14 -1.24 3.74
N ARG A 404 -29.42 -2.41 4.33
CA ARG A 404 -30.63 -2.72 5.13
C ARG A 404 -30.34 -2.78 6.64
N GLY A 405 -29.11 -2.46 7.07
CA GLY A 405 -28.68 -2.53 8.46
C GLY A 405 -29.35 -1.50 9.36
N LYS A 406 -29.37 -1.76 10.68
CA LYS A 406 -29.86 -0.80 11.69
C LYS A 406 -28.90 0.38 11.91
N MET A 407 -27.65 0.23 11.52
CA MET A 407 -26.56 1.19 11.63
C MET A 407 -26.02 1.43 10.21
N SER A 408 -25.77 2.68 9.85
CA SER A 408 -25.30 3.03 8.51
C SER A 408 -23.84 2.65 8.28
N LEU A 409 -23.39 2.67 7.02
CA LEU A 409 -21.99 2.39 6.69
C LEU A 409 -21.07 3.49 7.24
N SER A 410 -21.55 4.74 7.30
CA SER A 410 -20.79 5.84 7.90
C SER A 410 -20.75 5.79 9.43
N GLU A 411 -21.79 5.28 10.09
CA GLU A 411 -21.78 5.01 11.54
C GLU A 411 -20.85 3.84 11.89
N LEU A 412 -20.89 2.75 11.10
CA LEU A 412 -19.95 1.62 11.24
C LEU A 412 -18.49 2.08 11.08
N LEU A 413 -18.18 2.86 10.05
CA LEU A 413 -16.83 3.39 9.85
C LEU A 413 -16.43 4.35 10.96
N ARG A 414 -17.30 5.27 11.37
CA ARG A 414 -17.03 6.21 12.45
C ARG A 414 -16.63 5.48 13.72
N LYS A 415 -17.42 4.46 14.11
CA LYS A 415 -17.14 3.61 15.26
C LYS A 415 -15.81 2.86 15.09
N ALA A 416 -15.58 2.24 13.93
CA ALA A 416 -14.34 1.51 13.68
C ALA A 416 -13.08 2.40 13.78
N THR A 417 -13.20 3.71 13.50
CA THR A 417 -12.12 4.71 13.62
C THR A 417 -12.16 5.54 14.92
N GLU A 418 -13.06 5.26 15.87
CA GLU A 418 -13.33 6.18 16.99
C GLU A 418 -12.14 6.33 17.94
N ASN A 419 -11.40 5.23 18.16
CA ASN A 419 -10.24 5.12 19.05
C ASN A 419 -8.89 5.26 18.33
N ASP A 420 -8.87 5.63 17.04
CA ASP A 420 -7.61 5.87 16.33
C ASP A 420 -6.90 7.12 16.89
N PRO A 421 -5.55 7.14 17.06
CA PRO A 421 -4.83 8.28 17.62
C PRO A 421 -4.97 9.61 16.86
N VAL A 422 -5.46 9.59 15.62
CA VAL A 422 -5.77 10.78 14.80
C VAL A 422 -7.28 10.97 14.57
N SER A 423 -8.12 10.30 15.37
CA SER A 423 -9.55 10.55 15.47
C SER A 423 -9.85 12.04 15.74
N PRO A 424 -10.79 12.68 15.01
CA PRO A 424 -11.62 12.11 13.95
C PRO A 424 -10.87 11.91 12.63
N VAL A 425 -10.91 10.68 12.08
CA VAL A 425 -10.21 10.31 10.84
C VAL A 425 -10.85 10.94 9.60
N LEU A 426 -12.17 11.12 9.57
CA LEU A 426 -12.90 11.82 8.50
C LEU A 426 -13.74 12.98 9.08
N SER A 427 -14.03 13.98 8.26
CA SER A 427 -15.02 15.01 8.58
C SER A 427 -16.46 14.53 8.28
N ASP A 428 -17.45 15.08 8.98
CA ASP A 428 -18.86 14.70 8.84
C ASP A 428 -19.42 14.71 7.41
N PRO A 429 -19.01 15.63 6.50
CA PRO A 429 -19.38 15.55 5.09
C PRO A 429 -18.92 14.26 4.40
N HIS A 430 -17.72 13.74 4.69
CA HIS A 430 -17.24 12.48 4.10
C HIS A 430 -18.00 11.27 4.64
N PHE A 431 -18.30 11.24 5.93
CA PHE A 431 -19.20 10.22 6.49
C PHE A 431 -20.55 10.22 5.77
N LYS A 432 -21.20 11.38 5.61
CA LYS A 432 -22.47 11.51 4.85
C LYS A 432 -22.33 11.13 3.37
N ALA A 433 -21.16 11.34 2.76
CA ALA A 433 -20.88 10.96 1.38
C ALA A 433 -20.85 9.43 1.20
N ILE A 434 -20.28 8.67 2.15
CA ILE A 434 -20.23 7.20 2.09
C ILE A 434 -21.64 6.60 2.01
N ASP A 435 -22.57 7.03 2.87
CA ASP A 435 -23.96 6.53 2.87
C ASP A 435 -24.74 6.95 1.61
N ARG A 436 -24.36 8.07 0.97
CA ARG A 436 -24.89 8.50 -0.34
C ARG A 436 -24.36 7.60 -1.46
N ARG A 437 -23.05 7.34 -1.47
CA ARG A 437 -22.36 6.48 -2.46
C ARG A 437 -22.81 5.03 -2.38
N LEU A 438 -23.07 4.49 -1.19
CA LEU A 438 -23.65 3.15 -1.01
C LEU A 438 -25.00 3.01 -1.72
N LYS A 439 -25.88 4.03 -1.62
CA LYS A 439 -27.18 4.05 -2.31
C LYS A 439 -27.01 4.12 -3.83
N ILE A 440 -26.02 4.87 -4.32
CA ILE A 440 -25.69 4.93 -5.75
C ILE A 440 -25.20 3.57 -6.26
N ILE A 441 -24.35 2.86 -5.49
CA ILE A 441 -23.94 1.48 -5.82
C ILE A 441 -25.14 0.55 -5.90
N VAL A 442 -25.99 0.53 -4.87
CA VAL A 442 -27.19 -0.33 -4.84
C VAL A 442 -28.10 -0.07 -6.04
N ASN A 443 -28.33 1.20 -6.40
CA ASN A 443 -29.12 1.56 -7.58
C ASN A 443 -28.44 1.14 -8.90
N THR A 444 -27.11 1.23 -8.98
CA THR A 444 -26.34 0.83 -10.18
C THR A 444 -26.37 -0.68 -10.40
N VAL A 445 -26.23 -1.47 -9.33
CA VAL A 445 -26.33 -2.94 -9.40
C VAL A 445 -27.78 -3.38 -9.65
N ASN A 446 -28.76 -2.77 -9.00
CA ASN A 446 -30.18 -3.01 -9.29
C ASN A 446 -30.50 -2.77 -10.77
N LYS A 447 -29.97 -1.70 -11.38
CA LYS A 447 -30.12 -1.47 -12.82
C LYS A 447 -29.52 -2.59 -13.67
N CYS A 448 -28.33 -3.09 -13.35
CA CYS A 448 -27.78 -4.27 -14.02
C CYS A 448 -28.70 -5.51 -13.87
N LEU A 449 -29.27 -5.72 -12.68
CA LEU A 449 -30.21 -6.83 -12.41
C LEU A 449 -31.51 -6.69 -13.21
N GLU A 450 -32.04 -5.48 -13.37
CA GLU A 450 -33.21 -5.17 -14.20
C GLU A 450 -32.93 -5.35 -15.70
N ASP A 451 -31.81 -4.79 -16.20
CA ASP A 451 -31.46 -4.82 -17.63
C ASP A 451 -30.99 -6.22 -18.11
N HIS A 452 -30.46 -7.06 -17.22
CA HIS A 452 -29.79 -8.32 -17.60
C HIS A 452 -30.23 -9.58 -16.82
N GLY A 453 -30.94 -9.47 -15.71
CA GLY A 453 -31.39 -10.61 -14.91
C GLY A 453 -30.31 -11.22 -14.00
N GLU A 454 -30.75 -11.72 -12.85
CA GLU A 454 -29.88 -12.10 -11.72
C GLU A 454 -28.77 -13.09 -12.07
N GLU A 455 -29.11 -14.18 -12.77
CA GLU A 455 -28.19 -15.25 -13.20
C GLU A 455 -26.95 -14.75 -13.96
N ARG A 456 -27.10 -13.69 -14.76
CA ARG A 456 -25.99 -13.16 -15.58
C ARG A 456 -25.14 -12.13 -14.85
N VAL A 457 -25.69 -11.52 -13.80
CA VAL A 457 -25.05 -10.45 -13.03
C VAL A 457 -24.38 -11.01 -11.78
N LEU A 458 -25.06 -11.86 -11.00
CA LEU A 458 -24.56 -12.38 -9.73
C LEU A 458 -23.82 -13.70 -9.94
N ILE A 459 -22.50 -13.66 -9.82
CA ILE A 459 -21.63 -14.81 -10.04
C ILE A 459 -21.29 -15.48 -8.70
N ILE A 460 -21.40 -16.80 -8.68
CA ILE A 460 -20.98 -17.68 -7.58
C ILE A 460 -19.59 -18.22 -7.95
N GLU A 461 -18.63 -18.16 -7.03
CA GLU A 461 -17.23 -18.52 -7.34
C GLU A 461 -17.01 -20.03 -7.49
N ASP A 462 -17.87 -20.88 -6.92
CA ASP A 462 -17.83 -22.34 -7.09
C ASP A 462 -18.13 -22.81 -8.54
N MET A 463 -18.27 -21.88 -9.50
CA MET A 463 -18.60 -22.12 -10.90
C MET A 463 -17.69 -21.35 -11.89
N VAL A 464 -16.47 -20.94 -11.50
CA VAL A 464 -15.51 -20.18 -12.35
C VAL A 464 -14.17 -20.89 -12.49
#